data_AF-A0A142YJF0-F1
#
_entry.id   AF-A0A142YJF0-F1
#
_cell.length_a   1.000
_cell.length_b   1.000
_cell.length_c   1.000
_cell.angle_alpha   90.00
_cell.angle_beta   90.00
_cell.angle_gamma   90.00
#
_symmetry.space_group_name_H-M   'P 1'
#
loop_
_entity.id
_entity.type
_entity.pdbx_description
1 polymer ?
#
loop_
_entity_poly.entity_id
_entity_poly.type
_entity_poly.pdbx_seq_one_letter_code
_entity_poly.pdbx_strand_id
1 'polypeptide(L)'
;MRRGWREVLAILAVSVMGTLAPSALGVGLRDGEEAPQRVALTVELSWAVPAAPEKKPALEPPAQDVLLEFSDGRVLEAVAWPWDAEPSRRGDGGPSPTDAGAWRLGSEPTGRVRLRIEAGLDSTLVVRRGEQEVRSPISAVLDRTQTVAQDSGLSLTLERVAWDVLAIDFGAGAEGASPSPARRSR
;
A
#
# COMPACT_ATOMS: atom_id res chain seq x y z
N MET A 1 -29.66 -39.26 38.30
CA MET A 1 -30.49 -38.27 37.57
C MET A 1 -29.77 -37.93 36.28
N ARG A 2 -30.33 -38.36 35.14
CA ARG A 2 -29.82 -38.20 33.77
C ARG A 2 -30.77 -37.24 33.04
N ARG A 3 -30.26 -36.16 32.43
CA ARG A 3 -30.88 -35.27 31.40
C ARG A 3 -30.11 -33.94 31.41
N GLY A 4 -29.65 -33.34 30.32
CA GLY A 4 -29.69 -33.66 28.90
C GLY A 4 -28.72 -32.71 28.18
N TRP A 5 -27.69 -33.27 27.55
CA TRP A 5 -26.66 -32.49 26.83
C TRP A 5 -26.44 -33.01 25.40
N ARG A 6 -27.47 -33.65 24.85
CA ARG A 6 -27.52 -34.15 23.47
C ARG A 6 -28.66 -33.39 22.79
N GLU A 7 -28.49 -33.03 21.52
CA GLU A 7 -29.16 -31.95 20.78
C GLU A 7 -28.39 -30.63 21.01
N VAL A 8 -27.34 -30.31 20.26
CA VAL A 8 -27.41 -29.86 18.86
C VAL A 8 -26.18 -30.36 18.08
N LEU A 9 -26.30 -31.53 17.45
CA LEU A 9 -25.43 -31.99 16.36
C LEU A 9 -26.33 -32.67 15.33
N ALA A 10 -26.98 -31.86 14.51
CA ALA A 10 -27.64 -32.29 13.29
C ALA A 10 -27.87 -31.06 12.43
N ILE A 11 -27.06 -30.89 11.38
CA ILE A 11 -27.48 -30.61 10.00
C ILE A 11 -26.20 -30.76 9.18
N LEU A 12 -26.02 -31.96 8.63
CA LEU A 12 -25.02 -32.25 7.61
C LEU A 12 -25.70 -33.17 6.60
N ALA A 13 -25.61 -32.76 5.33
CA ALA A 13 -25.75 -33.53 4.08
C ALA A 13 -26.85 -33.05 3.12
N VAL A 14 -26.51 -33.26 1.83
CA VAL A 14 -27.26 -33.08 0.57
C VAL A 14 -26.94 -31.72 -0.09
N SER A 15 -26.00 -31.62 -1.04
CA SER A 15 -25.98 -32.39 -2.28
C SER A 15 -24.57 -32.51 -2.92
N VAL A 16 -24.14 -33.74 -3.17
CA VAL A 16 -23.13 -34.10 -4.17
C VAL A 16 -23.86 -34.93 -5.23
N MET A 17 -24.09 -34.35 -6.41
CA MET A 17 -24.24 -35.10 -7.67
C MET A 17 -24.27 -34.09 -8.83
N GLY A 18 -23.28 -34.19 -9.73
CA GLY A 18 -23.22 -33.32 -10.90
C GLY A 18 -21.93 -33.48 -11.72
N THR A 19 -21.46 -34.71 -11.94
CA THR A 19 -20.52 -35.00 -13.02
C THR A 19 -21.30 -35.51 -14.23
N LEU A 20 -21.20 -34.79 -15.36
CA LEU A 20 -20.99 -35.25 -16.74
C LEU A 20 -21.53 -34.21 -17.73
N ALA A 21 -20.63 -33.45 -18.36
CA ALA A 21 -20.66 -33.18 -19.80
C ALA A 21 -19.31 -32.60 -20.26
N PRO A 22 -18.65 -33.22 -21.27
CA PRO A 22 -17.51 -32.64 -21.97
C PRO A 22 -17.95 -31.74 -23.13
N SER A 23 -17.01 -30.95 -23.63
CA SER A 23 -17.01 -30.24 -24.91
C SER A 23 -17.91 -29.00 -25.04
N ALA A 24 -17.31 -27.84 -24.83
CA ALA A 24 -17.49 -26.72 -25.76
C ALA A 24 -16.10 -26.22 -26.16
N LEU A 25 -15.73 -26.49 -27.41
CA LEU A 25 -14.75 -25.75 -28.17
C LEU A 25 -15.04 -24.26 -28.03
N GLY A 26 -14.29 -23.57 -27.17
CA GLY A 26 -14.17 -22.13 -27.19
C GLY A 26 -13.28 -21.69 -28.35
N VAL A 27 -13.65 -21.99 -29.59
CA VAL A 27 -13.28 -21.13 -30.72
C VAL A 27 -14.18 -19.91 -30.60
N GLY A 28 -13.73 -19.01 -29.74
CA GLY A 28 -14.20 -17.66 -29.61
C GLY A 28 -12.96 -16.82 -29.38
N LEU A 29 -12.22 -16.58 -30.47
CA LEU A 29 -11.39 -15.39 -30.60
C LEU A 29 -12.22 -14.20 -30.12
N ARG A 30 -12.00 -13.78 -28.88
CA ARG A 30 -12.12 -12.37 -28.53
C ARG A 30 -10.69 -11.97 -28.24
N ASP A 31 -10.23 -11.04 -29.06
CA ASP A 31 -8.90 -10.44 -29.02
C ASP A 31 -8.38 -10.36 -27.59
N GLY A 32 -7.14 -10.81 -27.42
CA GLY A 32 -6.40 -10.65 -26.18
C GLY A 32 -6.29 -9.17 -25.86
N GLU A 33 -7.23 -8.67 -25.08
CA GLU A 33 -6.99 -7.51 -24.25
C GLU A 33 -6.01 -8.01 -23.19
N GLU A 34 -4.72 -7.90 -23.50
CA GLU A 34 -3.65 -8.09 -22.52
C GLU A 34 -4.05 -7.28 -21.30
N ALA A 35 -4.41 -7.98 -20.21
CA ALA A 35 -4.71 -7.30 -18.96
C ALA A 35 -3.51 -6.39 -18.67
N PRO A 36 -3.74 -5.09 -18.38
CA PRO A 36 -2.66 -4.13 -18.29
C PRO A 36 -1.62 -4.64 -17.30
N GLN A 37 -0.36 -4.68 -17.73
CA GLN A 37 0.72 -5.24 -16.93
C GLN A 37 0.90 -4.39 -15.67
N ARG A 38 0.47 -4.94 -14.53
CA ARG A 38 0.58 -4.30 -13.22
C ARG A 38 1.78 -4.84 -12.46
N VAL A 39 2.45 -3.95 -11.75
CA VAL A 39 3.56 -4.26 -10.87
C VAL A 39 3.20 -3.90 -9.44
N ALA A 40 3.51 -4.82 -8.51
CA ALA A 40 3.41 -4.59 -7.09
C ALA A 40 4.82 -4.28 -6.55
N LEU A 41 4.96 -3.15 -5.85
CA LEU A 41 6.25 -2.72 -5.35
C LEU A 41 6.13 -1.95 -4.03
N THR A 42 7.20 -1.96 -3.24
CA THR A 42 7.33 -1.15 -2.03
C THR A 42 8.22 0.04 -2.35
N VAL A 43 7.75 1.25 -2.09
CA VAL A 43 8.54 2.48 -2.22
C VAL A 43 8.74 3.15 -0.87
N GLU A 44 9.89 3.80 -0.72
CA GLU A 44 10.11 4.82 0.28
C GLU A 44 10.09 6.19 -0.42
N LEU A 45 9.24 7.08 0.09
CA LEU A 45 9.10 8.45 -0.38
C LEU A 45 9.48 9.38 0.77
N SER A 46 10.47 10.22 0.55
CA SER A 46 10.85 11.28 1.48
C SER A 46 10.76 12.65 0.81
N TRP A 47 10.38 13.65 1.59
CA TRP A 47 10.29 15.02 1.14
C TRP A 47 10.96 15.97 2.12
N ALA A 48 11.45 17.08 1.57
CA ALA A 48 11.89 18.23 2.34
C ALA A 48 11.58 19.52 1.59
N VAL A 49 11.18 20.54 2.33
CA VAL A 49 10.91 21.89 1.83
C VAL A 49 11.96 22.82 2.43
N PRO A 50 12.74 23.55 1.61
CA PRO A 50 13.74 24.47 2.12
C PRO A 50 13.08 25.51 3.03
N ALA A 51 13.68 25.76 4.19
CA ALA A 51 13.27 26.87 5.04
C ALA A 51 13.48 28.18 4.26
N ALA A 52 12.46 29.03 4.21
CA ALA A 52 12.60 30.36 3.63
C ALA A 52 13.69 31.13 4.39
N PRO A 53 14.56 31.91 3.71
CA PRO A 53 15.60 32.68 4.38
C PRO A 53 14.97 33.63 5.39
N GLU A 54 15.46 33.55 6.63
CA GLU A 54 14.95 34.24 7.81
C GLU A 54 14.74 35.74 7.57
N LYS A 55 13.51 36.16 7.31
CA LYS A 55 13.07 37.55 7.44
C LYS A 55 11.73 37.59 8.17
N LYS A 56 11.83 37.88 9.49
CA LYS A 56 10.74 38.08 10.48
C LYS A 56 9.91 36.82 10.80
N PRO A 57 9.37 36.70 12.03
CA PRO A 57 8.47 35.61 12.37
C PRO A 57 7.14 35.89 11.67
N ALA A 58 7.04 35.44 10.42
CA ALA A 58 5.76 35.25 9.77
C ALA A 58 5.06 34.10 10.49
N LEU A 59 3.75 34.25 10.71
CA LEU A 59 2.90 33.15 11.18
C LEU A 59 3.31 31.87 10.46
N GLU A 60 3.51 30.80 11.23
CA GLU A 60 3.77 29.46 10.73
C GLU A 60 2.86 29.22 9.51
N PRO A 61 3.40 29.03 8.29
CA PRO A 61 2.56 28.80 7.12
C PRO A 61 1.67 27.60 7.44
N PRO A 62 0.36 27.66 7.08
CA PRO A 62 -0.55 26.57 7.40
C PRO A 62 0.04 25.26 6.90
N ALA A 63 -0.01 24.22 7.73
CA ALA A 63 0.52 22.91 7.38
C ALA A 63 -0.12 22.46 6.06
N GLN A 64 0.69 22.33 5.02
CA GLN A 64 0.22 21.93 3.69
C GLN A 64 0.43 20.44 3.54
N ASP A 65 -0.66 19.74 3.28
CA ASP A 65 -0.64 18.31 3.02
C ASP A 65 0.19 17.99 1.77
N VAL A 66 0.99 16.94 1.89
CA VAL A 66 1.62 16.25 0.78
C VAL A 66 0.66 15.18 0.30
N LEU A 67 0.25 15.29 -0.96
CA LEU A 67 -0.68 14.39 -1.61
C LEU A 67 0.03 13.51 -2.63
N LEU A 68 -0.44 12.28 -2.76
CA LEU A 68 0.04 11.27 -3.69
C LEU A 68 -1.12 10.79 -4.56
N GLU A 69 -0.92 10.81 -5.88
CA GLU A 69 -1.88 10.38 -6.89
C GLU A 69 -1.21 9.45 -7.91
N PHE A 70 -2.02 8.62 -8.57
CA PHE A 70 -1.60 7.72 -9.64
C PHE A 70 -2.46 7.96 -10.87
N SER A 71 -1.86 7.95 -12.06
CA SER A 71 -2.64 7.92 -13.30
C SER A 71 -3.33 6.57 -13.51
N ASP A 72 -2.64 5.48 -13.15
CA ASP A 72 -3.20 4.12 -13.07
C ASP A 72 -2.52 3.33 -11.94
N GLY A 73 -3.25 3.08 -10.86
CA GLY A 73 -2.73 2.32 -9.72
C GLY A 73 -3.45 2.64 -8.43
N ARG A 74 -2.95 2.04 -7.35
CA ARG A 74 -3.46 2.24 -5.99
C ARG A 74 -2.37 2.00 -4.96
N VAL A 75 -2.52 2.66 -3.82
CA VAL A 75 -1.80 2.31 -2.60
C VAL A 75 -2.53 1.17 -1.91
N LEU A 76 -1.80 0.12 -1.54
CA LEU A 76 -2.28 -1.02 -0.76
C LEU A 76 -2.06 -0.79 0.73
N GLU A 77 -0.95 -0.17 1.09
CA GLU A 77 -0.56 0.11 2.48
C GLU A 77 0.35 1.33 2.52
N ALA A 78 0.23 2.12 3.59
CA ALA A 78 1.09 3.28 3.84
C ALA A 78 1.43 3.38 5.32
N VAL A 79 2.71 3.61 5.62
CA VAL A 79 3.21 3.82 6.97
C VAL A 79 4.08 5.06 6.97
N ALA A 80 3.96 5.92 7.99
CA ALA A 80 4.85 7.06 8.19
C ALA A 80 6.03 6.69 9.08
N TRP A 81 7.18 7.33 8.86
CA TRP A 81 8.35 7.19 9.71
C TRP A 81 8.09 7.90 11.05
N PRO A 82 8.54 7.34 12.19
CA PRO A 82 9.24 6.06 12.34
C PRO A 82 8.28 4.86 12.25
N TRP A 83 8.73 3.79 11.57
CA TRP A 83 7.88 2.66 11.18
C TRP A 83 7.32 1.85 12.36
N ASP A 84 8.06 1.84 13.46
CA ASP A 84 7.79 1.14 14.72
C ASP A 84 7.02 1.98 15.73
N ALA A 85 6.55 3.18 15.33
CA ALA A 85 5.64 3.95 16.16
C ALA A 85 4.36 3.13 16.42
N GLU A 86 4.04 2.94 17.71
CA GLU A 86 2.78 2.34 18.12
C GLU A 86 1.61 3.04 17.44
N PRO A 87 0.55 2.32 17.05
CA PRO A 87 -0.62 2.92 16.40
C PRO A 87 -1.22 4.09 17.19
N SER A 88 -1.18 4.03 18.52
CA SER A 88 -1.62 5.09 19.43
C SER A 88 -0.73 6.35 19.43
N ARG A 89 0.53 6.22 18.98
CA ARG A 89 1.49 7.33 18.84
C ARG A 89 1.54 7.89 17.42
N ARG A 90 1.02 7.17 16.42
CA ARG A 90 0.68 7.74 15.12
C ARG A 90 -0.53 8.65 15.35
N GLY A 91 -0.29 9.94 15.57
CA GLY A 91 -1.39 10.91 15.64
C GLY A 91 -2.24 10.89 14.36
N ASP A 92 -3.37 11.61 14.37
CA ASP A 92 -4.33 11.71 13.25
C ASP A 92 -3.74 12.30 11.94
N GLY A 93 -2.45 12.63 11.93
CA GLY A 93 -1.69 13.15 10.78
C GLY A 93 -1.00 12.09 9.92
N GLY A 94 -1.19 10.79 10.18
CA GLY A 94 -0.56 9.71 9.43
C GLY A 94 -1.08 9.58 7.98
N PRO A 95 -0.45 8.73 7.15
CA PRO A 95 -0.86 8.56 5.77
C PRO A 95 -2.26 7.97 5.67
N SER A 96 -3.12 8.59 4.86
CA SER A 96 -4.52 8.18 4.72
C SER A 96 -5.06 8.49 3.32
N PRO A 97 -6.02 7.71 2.81
CA PRO A 97 -6.74 8.08 1.60
C PRO A 97 -7.57 9.36 1.83
N THR A 98 -7.79 10.12 0.76
CA THR A 98 -8.70 11.27 0.72
C THR A 98 -9.97 10.92 -0.05
N ASP A 99 -11.03 11.72 0.12
CA ASP A 99 -12.29 11.53 -0.60
C ASP A 99 -12.14 11.69 -2.13
N ALA A 100 -11.09 12.38 -2.58
CA ALA A 100 -10.77 12.57 -3.99
C ALA A 100 -9.98 11.39 -4.61
N GLY A 101 -9.70 10.34 -3.85
CA GLY A 101 -8.92 9.18 -4.31
C GLY A 101 -7.40 9.38 -4.28
N ALA A 102 -6.92 10.54 -3.83
CA ALA A 102 -5.52 10.77 -3.52
C ALA A 102 -5.16 10.16 -2.16
N TRP A 103 -3.86 10.09 -1.86
CA TRP A 103 -3.35 9.73 -0.55
C TRP A 103 -2.66 10.92 0.10
N ARG A 104 -3.13 11.32 1.27
CA ARG A 104 -2.42 12.25 2.14
C ARG A 104 -1.26 11.49 2.79
N LEU A 105 -0.04 12.00 2.67
CA LEU A 105 1.17 11.36 3.21
C LEU A 105 1.61 11.99 4.54
N GLY A 106 1.31 13.26 4.75
CA GLY A 106 1.65 14.05 5.93
C GLY A 106 1.61 15.54 5.61
N SER A 107 1.68 16.39 6.63
CA SER A 107 1.59 17.86 6.48
C SER A 107 2.88 18.60 6.82
N GLU A 108 3.85 17.89 7.40
CA GLU A 108 5.11 18.45 7.86
C GLU A 108 6.01 18.92 6.72
N PRO A 109 6.87 19.94 6.92
CA PRO A 109 7.83 20.40 5.90
C PRO A 109 8.82 19.32 5.46
N THR A 110 9.10 18.38 6.34
CA THR A 110 9.91 17.20 6.07
C THR A 110 9.16 15.95 6.48
N GLY A 111 9.28 14.88 5.72
CA GLY A 111 8.69 13.62 6.11
C GLY A 111 9.18 12.46 5.26
N ARG A 112 8.77 11.28 5.69
CA ARG A 112 9.16 10.02 5.08
C ARG A 112 8.03 9.02 5.29
N VAL A 113 7.62 8.38 4.20
CA VAL A 113 6.59 7.34 4.19
C VAL A 113 7.08 6.13 3.41
N ARG A 114 6.59 4.95 3.81
CA ARG A 114 6.76 3.70 3.08
C ARG A 114 5.40 3.24 2.59
N LEU A 115 5.33 2.91 1.31
CA LEU A 115 4.09 2.60 0.61
C LEU A 115 4.23 1.25 -0.09
N ARG A 116 3.25 0.36 0.05
CA ARG A 116 3.01 -0.72 -0.91
C ARG A 116 2.04 -0.23 -1.94
N ILE A 117 2.41 -0.34 -3.20
CA ILE A 117 1.60 0.14 -4.31
C ILE A 117 1.45 -0.96 -5.36
N GLU A 118 0.37 -0.85 -6.11
CA GLU A 118 0.11 -1.65 -7.31
C GLU A 118 -0.23 -0.66 -8.44
N ALA A 119 0.58 -0.64 -9.50
CA ALA A 119 0.44 0.33 -10.59
C ALA A 119 0.80 -0.30 -11.94
N GLY A 120 0.27 0.26 -13.03
CA GLY A 120 0.72 -0.09 -14.38
C GLY A 120 2.16 0.38 -14.63
N LEU A 121 2.89 -0.30 -15.52
CA LEU A 121 4.27 0.10 -15.87
C LEU A 121 4.34 1.50 -16.51
N ASP A 122 3.33 1.86 -17.30
CA ASP A 122 3.19 3.18 -17.93
C ASP A 122 2.54 4.22 -17.02
N SER A 123 2.28 3.87 -15.75
CA SER A 123 1.67 4.77 -14.77
C SER A 123 2.64 5.85 -14.33
N THR A 124 2.09 7.01 -14.01
CA THR A 124 2.80 8.13 -13.41
C THR A 124 2.34 8.32 -11.97
N LEU A 125 3.31 8.37 -11.08
CA LEU A 125 3.14 8.79 -9.69
C LEU A 125 3.27 10.32 -9.63
N VAL A 126 2.29 10.97 -9.01
CA VAL A 126 2.23 12.42 -8.88
C VAL A 126 2.23 12.79 -7.40
N VAL A 127 3.21 13.58 -6.99
CA VAL A 127 3.30 14.11 -5.61
C VAL A 127 3.06 15.60 -5.64
N ARG A 128 2.12 16.07 -4.81
CA ARG A 128 1.71 17.47 -4.76
C ARG A 128 1.83 18.04 -3.36
N ARG A 129 2.22 19.31 -3.28
CA ARG A 129 2.16 20.12 -2.06
C ARG A 129 1.86 21.56 -2.44
N GLY A 130 0.64 22.02 -2.13
CA GLY A 130 0.16 23.32 -2.60
C GLY A 130 0.16 23.38 -4.13
N GLU A 131 0.85 24.36 -4.69
CA GLU A 131 0.98 24.55 -6.15
C GLU A 131 2.13 23.73 -6.78
N GLN A 132 2.93 23.06 -5.96
CA GLN A 132 4.09 22.30 -6.43
C GLN A 132 3.69 20.87 -6.75
N GLU A 133 4.20 20.38 -7.89
CA GLU A 133 3.92 19.05 -8.38
C GLU A 133 5.21 18.40 -8.91
N VAL A 134 5.42 17.15 -8.52
CA VAL A 134 6.50 16.29 -9.00
C VAL A 134 5.87 15.05 -9.62
N ARG A 135 6.26 14.76 -10.87
CA ARG A 135 5.80 13.58 -11.61
C ARG A 135 6.94 12.60 -11.79
N SER A 136 6.70 11.32 -11.51
CA SER A 136 7.67 10.25 -11.70
C SER A 136 7.00 9.05 -12.35
N PRO A 137 7.46 8.59 -13.53
CA PRO A 137 6.93 7.36 -14.13
C PRO A 137 7.38 6.15 -13.31
N ILE A 138 6.49 5.16 -13.14
CA ILE A 138 6.76 3.95 -12.36
C ILE A 138 7.99 3.20 -12.89
N SER A 139 8.18 3.16 -14.22
CA SER A 139 9.37 2.56 -14.84
C SER A 139 10.69 3.16 -14.32
N ALA A 140 10.77 4.50 -14.14
CA ALA A 140 11.98 5.12 -13.61
C ALA A 140 12.26 4.72 -12.17
N VAL A 141 11.23 4.56 -11.34
CA VAL A 141 11.34 4.12 -9.94
C VAL A 141 11.85 2.68 -9.83
N LEU A 142 11.47 1.82 -10.78
CA LEU A 142 11.95 0.46 -10.86
C LEU A 142 13.45 0.40 -11.19
N ASP A 143 13.92 1.29 -12.06
CA ASP A 143 15.29 1.31 -12.56
C ASP A 143 16.29 1.81 -11.51
N ARG A 144 15.97 2.92 -10.84
CA ARG A 144 16.88 3.56 -9.88
C ARG A 144 16.15 4.51 -8.92
N THR A 145 16.82 4.88 -7.84
CA THR A 145 16.38 5.97 -6.96
C THR A 145 16.19 7.26 -7.76
N GLN A 146 15.05 7.90 -7.56
CA GLN A 146 14.71 9.18 -8.16
C GLN A 146 14.86 10.26 -7.11
N THR A 147 15.73 11.24 -7.38
CA THR A 147 15.84 12.45 -6.56
C THR A 147 15.49 13.64 -7.44
N VAL A 148 14.46 14.38 -7.04
CA VAL A 148 14.00 15.58 -7.72
C VAL A 148 14.09 16.73 -6.72
N ALA A 149 14.89 17.73 -7.03
CA ALA A 149 14.91 18.99 -6.29
C ALA A 149 14.41 20.09 -7.22
N GLN A 150 13.34 20.78 -6.84
CA GLN A 150 12.93 22.01 -7.51
C GLN A 150 13.58 23.18 -6.78
N ASP A 151 14.21 24.10 -7.54
CA ASP A 151 15.11 25.17 -7.07
C ASP A 151 14.53 26.07 -5.95
N SER A 152 13.22 26.04 -5.69
CA SER A 152 12.58 26.88 -4.69
C SER A 152 11.43 26.22 -3.92
N GLY A 153 11.34 24.88 -3.89
CA GLY A 153 10.09 24.23 -3.50
C GLY A 153 10.18 22.89 -2.82
N LEU A 154 9.70 21.86 -3.51
CA LEU A 154 9.63 20.51 -2.96
C LEU A 154 10.83 19.71 -3.45
N SER A 155 11.66 19.27 -2.51
CA SER A 155 12.62 18.20 -2.79
C SER A 155 11.99 16.86 -2.44
N LEU A 156 12.14 15.89 -3.34
CA LEU A 156 11.56 14.57 -3.23
C LEU A 156 12.61 13.51 -3.55
N THR A 157 12.70 12.49 -2.71
CA THR A 157 13.45 11.27 -3.01
C THR A 157 12.50 10.09 -2.97
N LEU A 158 12.49 9.31 -4.04
CA LEU A 158 11.66 8.14 -4.23
C LEU A 158 12.54 6.94 -4.58
N GLU A 159 12.44 5.88 -3.77
CA GLU A 159 13.28 4.70 -3.89
C GLU A 159 12.43 3.43 -3.81
N ARG A 160 12.74 2.45 -4.66
CA ARG A 160 12.21 1.09 -4.52
C ARG A 160 12.99 0.35 -3.43
N VAL A 161 12.27 -0.16 -2.44
CA VAL A 161 12.84 -0.98 -1.36
C VAL A 161 12.41 -2.44 -1.49
N ALA A 162 13.07 -3.32 -0.73
CA ALA A 162 12.70 -4.73 -0.70
C ALA A 162 11.27 -4.94 -0.15
N TRP A 163 10.61 -6.01 -0.60
CA TRP A 163 9.17 -6.24 -0.38
C TRP A 163 8.82 -6.62 1.07
N ASP A 164 9.77 -7.17 1.81
CA ASP A 164 9.68 -7.66 3.19
C ASP A 164 9.89 -6.56 4.25
N VAL A 165 10.06 -5.30 3.83
CA VAL A 165 10.48 -4.19 4.70
C VAL A 165 9.27 -3.43 5.29
N LEU A 166 8.04 -3.87 5.05
CA LEU A 166 6.89 -3.42 5.84
C LEU A 166 6.61 -4.45 6.93
N ALA A 167 6.59 -3.97 8.18
CA ALA A 167 6.39 -4.81 9.35
C ALA A 167 5.07 -5.58 9.21
N ILE A 168 5.17 -6.91 9.16
CA ILE A 168 3.99 -7.77 9.19
C ILE A 168 3.52 -7.83 10.64
N ASP A 169 2.47 -7.10 10.97
CA ASP A 169 1.74 -7.33 12.21
C ASP A 169 0.82 -8.54 12.02
N PHE A 170 1.12 -9.64 12.70
CA PHE A 170 0.29 -10.85 12.63
C PHE A 170 -0.95 -10.78 13.54
N GLY A 171 -1.17 -9.67 14.24
CA GLY A 171 -2.24 -9.54 15.22
C GLY A 171 -2.06 -10.44 16.44
N ALA A 172 -2.86 -10.22 17.48
CA ALA A 172 -2.85 -11.06 18.68
C ALA A 172 -3.32 -12.49 18.34
N GLY A 173 -2.42 -13.48 18.44
CA GLY A 173 -2.75 -14.90 18.30
C GLY A 173 -1.85 -15.73 17.36
N ALA A 174 -0.89 -15.10 16.67
CA ALA A 174 -0.01 -15.81 15.73
C ALA A 174 1.21 -16.50 16.35
N GLU A 175 1.41 -16.39 17.67
CA GLU A 175 2.62 -16.87 18.36
C GLU A 175 2.76 -18.41 18.44
N GLY A 176 1.79 -19.17 17.94
CA GLY A 176 1.75 -20.63 18.10
C GLY A 176 1.81 -21.47 16.81
N ALA A 177 1.75 -20.88 15.63
CA ALA A 177 1.58 -21.64 14.39
C ALA A 177 2.93 -22.04 13.75
N SER A 178 3.69 -22.89 14.44
CA SER A 178 4.75 -23.66 13.78
C SER A 178 4.12 -24.96 13.26
N PRO A 179 4.05 -25.22 11.93
CA PRO A 179 3.59 -26.50 11.43
C PRO A 179 4.63 -27.56 11.80
N SER A 180 4.36 -28.30 12.88
CA SER A 180 5.21 -29.42 13.27
C SER A 180 5.10 -30.51 12.20
N PRO A 181 6.21 -30.96 11.57
CA PRO A 181 6.14 -32.03 10.59
C PRO A 181 5.73 -33.32 11.32
N ALA A 182 4.52 -33.80 11.00
CA ALA A 182 4.02 -35.06 11.53
C ALA A 182 5.00 -36.20 11.20
N ARG A 183 5.72 -36.65 12.22
CA ARG A 183 6.66 -37.76 12.14
C ARG A 183 5.83 -39.02 11.94
N ARG A 184 5.81 -39.58 10.71
CA ARG A 184 5.25 -40.91 10.46
C ARG A 184 6.13 -41.94 11.19
N SER A 185 5.62 -42.55 12.25
CA SER A 185 6.15 -43.80 12.79
C SER A 185 5.74 -44.94 11.86
N ARG A 186 6.72 -45.78 11.50
CA ARG A 186 6.52 -47.05 10.80
C ARG A 186 5.91 -48.08 11.74
#